data_AF-A0A2E6X9L0-F1
#
_entry.id   AF-A0A2E6X9L0-F1
#
_cell.length_a   1.000
_cell.length_b   1.000
_cell.length_c   1.000
_cell.angle_alpha   90.00
_cell.angle_beta   90.00
_cell.angle_gamma   90.00
#
_symmetry.space_group_name_H-M   'P 1'
#
loop_
_entity.id
_entity.type
_entity.pdbx_description
1 polymer ?
#
loop_
_entity_poly.entity_id
_entity_poly.type
_entity_poly.pdbx_seq_one_letter_code
_entity_poly.pdbx_strand_id
1 'polypeptide(L)'
;MSENKDKISIQELDTLISQAEKKRQDPLDKKTEKKSEKGGPLGLAFRVSVEIVSAVAIGTLIGLLIDNWWGTRPWMMLLFVVLGCAAGMLNVYRIASGFGYAVGYRQRRKKDEPKQ
;
A
#
# COMPACT_ATOMS: atom_id res chain seq x y z
N MET A 1 -16.61 38.94 -36.15
CA MET A 1 -15.69 39.33 -35.06
C MET A 1 -15.92 38.53 -33.76
N SER A 2 -16.53 37.32 -33.79
CA SER A 2 -16.87 36.55 -32.56
C SER A 2 -16.00 35.31 -32.32
N GLU A 3 -15.21 34.86 -33.29
CA GLU A 3 -14.49 33.57 -33.21
C GLU A 3 -13.26 33.57 -32.29
N ASN A 4 -12.83 34.74 -31.79
CA ASN A 4 -11.65 34.87 -30.92
C ASN A 4 -12.00 34.78 -29.42
N LYS A 5 -13.25 35.06 -29.04
CA LYS A 5 -13.65 35.10 -27.62
C LYS A 5 -13.80 33.70 -27.02
N ASP A 6 -14.19 32.73 -27.85
CA ASP A 6 -14.44 31.35 -27.44
C ASP A 6 -13.13 30.55 -27.26
N LYS A 7 -12.06 30.91 -28.00
CA LYS A 7 -10.78 30.20 -27.88
C LYS A 7 -10.05 30.51 -26.57
N ILE A 8 -10.29 31.69 -25.99
CA ILE A 8 -9.65 32.16 -24.76
C ILE A 8 -10.26 31.48 -23.54
N SER A 9 -11.60 31.35 -23.49
CA SER A 9 -12.30 30.71 -22.37
C SER A 9 -12.08 29.20 -22.28
N ILE A 10 -12.00 28.52 -23.42
CA ILE A 10 -11.73 27.06 -23.46
C ILE A 10 -10.31 26.75 -22.97
N GLN A 11 -9.33 27.59 -23.29
CA GLN A 11 -7.97 27.44 -22.77
C GLN A 11 -7.89 27.68 -21.25
N GLU A 12 -8.60 28.68 -20.73
CA GLU A 12 -8.67 28.89 -19.28
C GLU A 12 -9.34 27.71 -18.56
N LEU A 13 -10.41 27.16 -19.11
CA LEU A 13 -11.09 25.99 -18.57
C LEU A 13 -10.18 24.76 -18.54
N ASP A 14 -9.44 24.50 -19.62
CA ASP A 14 -8.48 23.39 -19.69
C ASP A 14 -7.37 23.51 -18.65
N THR A 15 -6.87 24.74 -18.41
CA THR A 15 -5.83 24.97 -17.40
C THR A 15 -6.36 24.79 -15.97
N LEU A 16 -7.61 25.16 -15.70
CA LEU A 16 -8.26 25.01 -14.41
C LEU A 16 -8.63 23.55 -14.13
N ILE A 17 -9.13 22.82 -15.14
CA ILE A 17 -9.40 21.38 -15.06
C ILE A 17 -8.09 20.63 -14.80
N SER A 18 -7.02 20.95 -15.53
CA SER A 18 -5.69 20.34 -15.33
C SER A 18 -5.13 20.59 -13.93
N GLN A 19 -5.37 21.76 -13.36
CA GLN A 19 -4.96 22.10 -11.99
C GLN A 19 -5.85 21.40 -10.95
N ALA A 20 -7.14 21.31 -11.20
CA ALA A 20 -8.09 20.62 -10.33
C ALA A 20 -7.88 19.10 -10.34
N GLU A 21 -7.54 18.50 -11.47
CA GLU A 21 -7.19 17.08 -11.59
C GLU A 21 -5.89 16.77 -10.86
N LYS A 22 -4.86 17.61 -11.02
CA LYS A 22 -3.60 17.48 -10.24
C LYS A 22 -3.81 17.63 -8.74
N LYS A 23 -4.80 18.43 -8.32
CA LYS A 23 -5.13 18.64 -6.90
C LYS A 23 -6.10 17.59 -6.35
N ARG A 24 -6.90 16.93 -7.21
CA ARG A 24 -7.83 15.83 -6.86
C ARG A 24 -7.15 14.48 -6.79
N GLN A 25 -5.96 14.31 -7.36
CA GLN A 25 -5.17 13.09 -7.17
C GLN A 25 -4.68 12.89 -5.72
N ASP A 26 -4.82 13.87 -4.81
CA ASP A 26 -4.31 13.68 -3.45
C ASP A 26 -4.98 14.49 -2.29
N PRO A 27 -6.28 14.25 -1.97
CA PRO A 27 -6.80 14.65 -0.65
C PRO A 27 -7.48 13.55 0.17
N LEU A 28 -7.55 12.29 -0.29
CA LEU A 28 -8.20 11.22 0.48
C LEU A 28 -7.25 10.32 1.28
N ASP A 29 -5.93 10.49 1.14
CA ASP A 29 -4.91 9.67 1.83
C ASP A 29 -4.28 10.31 3.06
N LYS A 30 -5.00 11.24 3.72
CA LYS A 30 -4.53 11.88 4.97
C LYS A 30 -5.40 11.53 6.16
N LYS A 31 -5.30 10.30 6.67
CA LYS A 31 -5.35 10.13 8.13
C LYS A 31 -4.68 8.90 8.76
N THR A 32 -3.93 8.10 8.01
CA THR A 32 -3.04 7.11 8.63
C THR A 32 -1.74 7.05 7.87
N GLU A 33 -0.68 7.52 8.53
CA GLU A 33 0.74 7.29 8.20
C GLU A 33 1.39 8.14 7.10
N LYS A 34 2.09 9.17 7.58
CA LYS A 34 3.10 9.94 6.86
C LYS A 34 4.21 9.03 6.29
N LYS A 35 4.56 9.30 5.02
CA LYS A 35 5.94 9.34 4.49
C LYS A 35 6.67 7.99 4.38
N SER A 36 6.47 7.30 3.26
CA SER A 36 7.56 6.53 2.64
C SER A 36 7.37 6.36 1.13
N GLU A 37 7.35 7.48 0.39
CA GLU A 37 7.43 7.46 -1.10
C GLU A 37 8.78 7.00 -1.66
N LYS A 38 9.70 6.48 -0.84
CA LYS A 38 10.89 5.77 -1.32
C LYS A 38 11.06 4.54 -0.45
N GLY A 39 10.57 3.40 -0.92
CA GLY A 39 10.66 2.09 -0.29
C GLY A 39 12.12 1.64 -0.13
N GLY A 40 12.84 2.25 0.80
CA GLY A 40 14.15 1.82 1.22
C GLY A 40 14.06 0.58 2.11
N PRO A 41 15.21 -0.07 2.40
CA PRO A 41 15.27 -1.28 3.22
C PRO A 41 14.54 -1.16 4.56
N LEU A 42 14.52 0.04 5.15
CA LEU A 42 13.87 0.31 6.43
C LEU A 42 12.33 0.28 6.35
N GLY A 43 11.73 0.83 5.27
CA GLY A 43 10.28 0.79 5.08
C GLY A 43 9.79 -0.63 4.77
N LEU A 44 10.60 -1.40 4.04
CA LEU A 44 10.43 -2.82 3.80
C LEU A 44 10.43 -3.62 5.11
N ALA A 45 11.44 -3.41 5.96
CA ALA A 45 11.55 -4.07 7.27
C ALA A 45 10.38 -3.71 8.19
N PHE A 46 9.97 -2.43 8.21
CA PHE A 46 8.82 -1.99 9.00
C PHE A 46 7.53 -2.67 8.56
N ARG A 47 7.25 -2.71 7.25
CA ARG A 47 6.09 -3.41 6.70
C ARG A 47 6.09 -4.88 7.10
N VAL A 48 7.20 -5.58 6.88
CA VAL A 48 7.35 -6.99 7.27
C VAL A 48 7.06 -7.19 8.76
N SER A 49 7.54 -6.28 9.61
CA SER A 49 7.29 -6.34 11.05
C SER A 49 5.80 -6.19 11.38
N VAL A 50 5.11 -5.24 10.75
CA VAL A 50 3.67 -5.02 10.95
C VAL A 50 2.85 -6.19 10.43
N GLU A 51 3.20 -6.79 9.29
CA GLU A 51 2.55 -7.99 8.74
C GLU A 51 2.62 -9.18 9.70
N ILE A 52 3.79 -9.44 10.29
CA ILE A 52 3.95 -10.53 11.26
C ILE A 52 3.16 -10.24 12.54
N VAL A 53 3.31 -9.04 13.11
CA VAL A 53 2.63 -8.68 14.37
C VAL A 53 1.11 -8.70 14.21
N SER A 54 0.59 -8.17 13.10
CA SER A 54 -0.85 -8.16 12.83
C SER A 54 -1.41 -9.57 12.65
N ALA A 55 -0.73 -10.45 11.90
CA ALA A 55 -1.17 -11.82 11.71
C ALA A 55 -1.23 -12.60 13.04
N VAL A 56 -0.23 -12.44 13.91
CA VAL A 56 -0.23 -13.05 15.25
C VAL A 56 -1.31 -12.45 16.15
N ALA A 57 -1.49 -11.13 16.13
CA ALA A 57 -2.52 -10.45 16.92
C ALA A 57 -3.93 -10.91 16.54
N ILE A 58 -4.23 -11.00 15.24
CA ILE A 58 -5.52 -11.47 14.73
C ILE A 58 -5.72 -12.95 15.07
N GLY A 59 -4.71 -13.80 14.86
CA GLY A 59 -4.78 -15.22 15.23
C GLY A 59 -5.04 -15.41 16.72
N THR A 60 -4.33 -14.68 17.57
CA THR A 60 -4.53 -14.72 19.03
C THR A 60 -5.93 -14.26 19.41
N LEU A 61 -6.42 -13.16 18.82
CA LEU A 61 -7.75 -12.64 19.09
C LEU A 61 -8.83 -13.67 18.73
N ILE A 62 -8.76 -14.23 17.52
CA ILE A 62 -9.71 -15.25 17.06
C ILE A 62 -9.64 -16.49 17.95
N GLY A 63 -8.43 -16.96 18.25
CA GLY A 63 -8.21 -18.13 19.10
C GLY A 63 -8.80 -17.94 20.51
N LEU A 64 -8.65 -16.76 21.10
CA LEU A 64 -9.25 -16.41 22.39
C LEU A 64 -10.77 -16.34 22.34
N LEU A 65 -11.36 -15.78 21.28
CA LEU A 65 -12.81 -15.75 21.11
C LEU A 65 -13.38 -17.18 21.04
N ILE A 66 -12.73 -18.06 20.28
CA ILE A 66 -13.15 -19.45 20.10
C ILE A 66 -12.97 -20.24 21.41
N ASP A 67 -11.82 -20.11 22.07
CA ASP A 67 -11.58 -20.77 23.36
C ASP A 67 -12.64 -20.37 24.39
N ASN A 68 -13.06 -19.10 24.41
CA ASN A 68 -14.09 -18.62 25.32
C ASN A 68 -15.50 -19.12 24.98
N TRP A 69 -15.80 -19.36 23.71
CA TRP A 69 -17.09 -19.94 23.28
C TRP A 69 -17.18 -21.44 23.56
N TRP A 70 -16.09 -22.18 23.38
CA TRP A 70 -16.07 -23.63 23.54
C TRP A 70 -15.64 -24.08 24.94
N GLY A 71 -15.23 -23.15 25.79
CA GLY A 71 -14.69 -23.44 27.12
C GLY A 71 -13.39 -24.26 27.05
N THR A 72 -12.73 -24.28 25.89
CA THR A 72 -11.47 -24.99 25.71
C THR A 72 -10.38 -24.22 26.45
N ARG A 73 -9.65 -24.92 27.33
CA ARG A 73 -8.31 -24.49 27.80
C ARG A 73 -7.46 -24.13 26.58
N PRO A 74 -6.43 -23.25 26.66
CA PRO A 74 -5.96 -22.36 25.59
C PRO A 74 -5.32 -23.05 24.37
N TRP A 75 -6.01 -24.04 23.82
CA TRP A 75 -5.62 -24.95 22.77
C TRP A 75 -5.97 -24.35 21.42
N MET A 76 -7.16 -23.75 21.28
CA MET A 76 -7.51 -23.05 20.04
C MET A 76 -6.67 -21.79 19.89
N MET A 77 -6.41 -21.06 20.98
CA MET A 77 -5.45 -19.96 20.98
C MET A 77 -4.07 -20.43 20.49
N LEU A 78 -3.54 -21.53 21.01
CA LEU A 78 -2.23 -22.05 20.58
C LEU A 78 -2.23 -22.41 19.09
N LEU A 79 -3.26 -23.11 18.62
CA LEU A 79 -3.43 -23.48 17.22
C LEU A 79 -3.49 -22.24 16.31
N PHE A 80 -4.33 -21.26 16.67
CA PHE A 80 -4.51 -20.05 15.87
C PHE A 80 -3.29 -19.12 15.91
N VAL A 81 -2.51 -19.12 16.99
CA VAL A 81 -1.21 -18.43 17.02
C VAL A 81 -0.25 -19.06 16.01
N VAL A 82 -0.14 -20.39 15.98
CA VAL A 82 0.70 -21.09 14.99
C VAL A 82 0.22 -20.81 13.57
N LEU A 83 -1.09 -20.85 13.32
CA LEU A 83 -1.68 -20.52 12.02
C LEU A 83 -1.44 -19.05 11.64
N GLY A 84 -1.58 -18.12 12.59
CA GLY A 84 -1.29 -16.70 12.38
C GLY A 84 0.17 -16.45 12.02
N CYS A 85 1.10 -17.10 12.73
CA CYS A 85 2.53 -17.09 12.40
C CYS A 85 2.79 -17.65 10.99
N ALA A 86 2.17 -18.77 10.63
CA ALA A 86 2.29 -19.36 9.30
C ALA A 86 1.75 -18.41 8.21
N ALA A 87 0.57 -17.83 8.42
CA ALA A 87 -0.01 -16.85 7.50
C ALA A 87 0.87 -15.60 7.34
N GLY A 88 1.39 -15.05 8.44
CA GLY A 88 2.33 -13.93 8.41
C GLY A 88 3.61 -14.27 7.64
N MET A 89 4.23 -15.43 7.92
CA MET A 89 5.40 -15.90 7.19
C MET A 89 5.12 -16.11 5.70
N LEU A 90 3.96 -16.65 5.33
CA LEU A 90 3.55 -16.81 3.93
C LEU A 90 3.38 -15.45 3.25
N ASN A 91 2.86 -14.44 3.95
CA ASN A 91 2.72 -13.10 3.38
C ASN A 91 4.09 -12.44 3.16
N VAL A 92 5.00 -12.56 4.12
CA VAL A 92 6.39 -12.09 3.99
C VAL A 92 7.14 -12.84 2.89
N TYR A 93 6.94 -14.15 2.78
CA TYR A 93 7.51 -14.95 1.70
C TYR A 93 6.99 -14.52 0.33
N ARG A 94 5.70 -14.19 0.20
CA ARG A 94 5.12 -13.62 -1.03
C ARG A 94 5.74 -12.28 -1.43
N ILE A 95 6.04 -11.46 -0.43
CA ILE A 95 6.74 -10.18 -0.57
C ILE A 95 8.19 -10.43 -1.03
N ALA A 96 8.90 -11.36 -0.39
CA ALA A 96 10.30 -11.68 -0.68
C ALA A 96 10.50 -12.43 -2.02
N SER A 97 9.57 -13.28 -2.42
CA SER A 97 9.61 -14.06 -3.68
C SER A 97 9.35 -13.22 -4.93
N GLY A 98 9.25 -11.89 -4.80
CA GLY A 98 9.10 -10.97 -5.94
C GLY A 98 7.68 -10.89 -6.51
N PHE A 99 6.76 -11.77 -6.10
CA PHE A 99 5.36 -11.72 -6.52
C PHE A 99 4.65 -10.42 -6.11
N GLY A 100 5.07 -9.79 -5.01
CA GLY A 100 4.55 -8.51 -4.53
C GLY A 100 5.30 -7.25 -5.00
N TYR A 101 6.53 -7.38 -5.54
CA TYR A 101 7.36 -6.24 -5.98
C TYR A 101 7.52 -6.10 -7.49
N ALA A 102 7.11 -7.10 -8.28
CA ALA A 102 7.20 -7.08 -9.74
C ALA A 102 6.37 -5.97 -10.42
N VAL A 103 5.48 -5.27 -9.70
CA VAL A 103 4.57 -4.26 -10.30
C VAL A 103 5.08 -2.81 -10.22
N GLY A 104 6.27 -2.54 -9.68
CA GLY A 104 6.72 -1.15 -9.38
C GLY A 104 8.01 -0.66 -10.04
N TYR A 105 8.91 -1.52 -10.49
CA TYR A 105 10.19 -1.07 -11.07
C TYR A 105 10.08 -0.89 -12.58
N ARG A 106 9.30 0.10 -13.03
CA ARG A 106 9.55 0.68 -14.35
C ARG A 106 10.87 1.45 -14.25
N GLN A 107 11.93 0.76 -14.62
CA GLN A 107 13.23 1.31 -14.93
C GLN A 107 13.04 2.57 -15.78
N ARG A 108 13.22 3.75 -15.17
CA ARG A 108 13.38 5.00 -15.91
C ARG A 108 14.74 4.88 -16.59
N ARG A 109 14.72 4.21 -17.75
CA ARG A 109 15.83 4.09 -18.67
C ARG A 109 16.31 5.51 -18.94
N LYS A 110 17.42 5.90 -18.31
CA LYS A 110 18.18 7.09 -18.68
C LYS A 110 18.37 7.02 -20.19
N LYS A 111 17.75 7.96 -20.90
CA LYS A 111 18.01 8.22 -22.31
C LYS A 111 18.46 9.66 -22.42
N ASP A 112 19.54 9.95 -21.71
CA ASP A 112 20.33 11.16 -21.86
C ASP A 112 21.61 10.73 -22.57
N GLU A 113 21.53 10.56 -23.88
CA GLU A 113 22.70 10.54 -24.73
C GLU A 113 22.39 11.41 -25.95
N PRO A 114 22.95 12.62 -26.04
CA PRO A 114 22.84 13.43 -27.25
C PRO A 114 23.74 12.76 -28.29
N LYS A 115 23.13 12.20 -29.33
CA LYS A 115 23.88 11.87 -30.55
C LYS A 115 24.14 13.19 -31.27
N GLN A 116 25.44 13.51 -31.35
CA GLN A 116 26.01 14.54 -32.21
C GLN A 116 25.66 14.27 -33.67
#